data_AF-A0A6V7LZ49-F1
#
_entry.id   AF-A0A6V7LZ49-F1
#
_cell.length_a   1.000
_cell.length_b   1.000
_cell.length_c   1.000
_cell.angle_alpha   90.00
_cell.angle_beta   90.00
_cell.angle_gamma   90.00
#
_symmetry.space_group_name_H-M   'P 1'
#
loop_
_entity.id
_entity.type
_entity.pdbx_description
1 polymer ?
#
loop_
_entity_poly.entity_id
_entity_poly.type
_entity_poly.pdbx_seq_one_letter_code
_entity_poly.pdbx_strand_id
1 'polypeptide(L)'
;PKLALQQIKKKITNPNPHVALFGLLVLESCVKNCGALIQDEIGTKQYMEQLKDLVKTTTDENVKSKFLELIQAWAFAFRNNPKYTAIKDTMNIMKAEGYVFPQPKESDAMFRADTAPEWADGE
;
A
#
# COMPACT_ATOMS: atom_id res chain seq x y z
N PRO A 1 7.78 10.71 7.33
CA PRO A 1 7.13 9.81 6.34
C PRO A 1 8.04 9.39 5.17
N LYS A 2 8.47 10.33 4.32
CA LYS A 2 9.27 10.06 3.12
C LYS A 2 10.55 9.26 3.36
N LEU A 3 11.36 9.68 4.35
CA LEU A 3 12.61 8.97 4.67
C LEU A 3 12.36 7.51 5.10
N ALA A 4 11.31 7.27 5.89
CA ALA A 4 10.94 5.92 6.31
C ALA A 4 10.54 5.05 5.10
N LEU A 5 9.68 5.57 4.22
CA LEU A 5 9.28 4.88 2.99
C LEU A 5 10.47 4.61 2.06
N GLN A 6 11.44 5.51 1.99
CA GLN A 6 12.68 5.30 1.24
C GLN A 6 13.52 4.14 1.82
N GLN A 7 13.65 4.03 3.15
CA GLN A 7 14.39 2.91 3.75
C GLN A 7 13.63 1.59 3.58
N ILE A 8 12.31 1.61 3.70
CA ILE A 8 11.45 0.44 3.45
C ILE A 8 11.61 -0.02 1.99
N LYS A 9 11.61 0.90 1.02
CA LYS A 9 11.84 0.59 -0.40
C LYS A 9 13.14 -0.17 -0.62
N LYS A 10 14.24 0.22 0.04
CA LYS A 10 15.53 -0.51 -0.06
C LYS A 10 15.44 -1.96 0.42
N LYS A 11 14.56 -2.25 1.40
CA LYS A 11 14.32 -3.63 1.86
C LYS A 11 13.46 -4.40 0.88
N ILE A 12 12.43 -3.75 0.32
CA ILE A 12 11.55 -4.34 -0.70
C ILE A 12 12.32 -4.71 -1.98
N THR A 13 13.33 -3.92 -2.37
CA THR A 13 14.18 -4.20 -3.55
C THR A 13 15.37 -5.12 -3.26
N ASN A 14 15.39 -5.78 -2.10
CA ASN A 14 16.49 -6.68 -1.78
C ASN A 14 16.43 -7.95 -2.64
N PRO A 15 17.56 -8.48 -3.12
CA PRO A 15 17.58 -9.72 -3.90
C PRO A 15 17.10 -10.95 -3.11
N ASN A 16 17.16 -10.91 -1.78
CA ASN A 16 16.60 -11.96 -0.94
C ASN A 16 15.07 -11.77 -0.81
N PRO A 17 14.26 -12.73 -1.32
CA PRO A 17 12.80 -12.60 -1.32
C PRO A 17 12.20 -12.53 0.08
N HIS A 18 12.82 -13.16 1.09
CA HIS A 18 12.36 -13.05 2.48
C HIS A 18 12.54 -11.63 3.02
N VAL A 19 13.67 -10.97 2.70
CA VAL A 19 13.91 -9.59 3.11
C VAL A 19 12.93 -8.65 2.41
N ALA A 20 12.67 -8.88 1.12
CA ALA A 20 11.67 -8.13 0.37
C ALA A 20 10.27 -8.29 0.97
N LEU A 21 9.87 -9.52 1.30
CA LEU A 21 8.59 -9.83 1.92
C LEU A 21 8.43 -9.17 3.29
N PHE A 22 9.45 -9.23 4.16
CA PHE A 22 9.42 -8.51 5.43
C PHE A 22 9.37 -6.99 5.23
N GLY A 23 10.03 -6.46 4.21
CA GLY A 23 9.89 -5.05 3.82
C GLY A 23 8.44 -4.68 3.48
N LEU A 24 7.72 -5.53 2.77
CA LEU A 24 6.30 -5.34 2.45
C LEU A 24 5.41 -5.44 3.69
N LEU A 25 5.71 -6.32 4.64
CA LEU A 25 4.97 -6.42 5.91
C LEU A 25 5.16 -5.17 6.79
N VAL A 26 6.37 -4.61 6.78
CA VAL A 26 6.63 -3.32 7.45
C VAL A 26 5.85 -2.19 6.76
N LEU A 27 5.84 -2.16 5.42
CA LEU A 27 5.05 -1.17 4.67
C LEU A 27 3.57 -1.27 5.03
N GLU A 28 3.00 -2.46 5.00
CA GLU A 28 1.61 -2.73 5.40
C GLU A 28 1.31 -2.18 6.80
N SER A 29 2.17 -2.48 7.75
CA SER A 29 2.01 -2.04 9.14
C SER A 29 2.09 -0.52 9.27
N CYS A 30 2.99 0.15 8.54
CA CYS A 30 3.06 1.61 8.52
C CYS A 30 1.79 2.25 7.94
N VAL A 31 1.27 1.69 6.85
CA VAL A 31 0.04 2.21 6.20
C VAL A 31 -1.17 2.06 7.12
N LYS A 32 -1.26 0.95 7.86
CA LYS A 32 -2.35 0.69 8.81
C LYS A 32 -2.27 1.56 10.07
N ASN A 33 -1.08 1.80 10.61
CA ASN A 33 -0.92 2.34 11.96
C ASN A 33 -0.40 3.79 12.04
N CYS A 34 0.14 4.37 10.97
CA CYS A 34 0.74 5.71 11.00
C CYS A 34 -0.17 6.84 10.47
N GLY A 35 -1.42 6.51 10.14
CA GLY A 35 -2.44 7.47 9.73
C GLY A 35 -2.14 8.24 8.43
N ALA A 36 -2.79 9.40 8.28
CA ALA A 36 -2.83 10.18 7.04
C ALA A 36 -1.43 10.53 6.49
N LEU A 37 -0.44 10.79 7.34
CA LEU A 37 0.91 11.17 6.90
C LEU A 37 1.61 10.12 6.04
N ILE A 38 1.37 8.83 6.30
CA ILE A 38 1.89 7.74 5.45
C ILE A 38 0.93 7.47 4.29
N GLN A 39 -0.37 7.49 4.54
CA GLN A 39 -1.41 7.25 3.53
C GLN A 39 -1.34 8.27 2.38
N ASP A 40 -1.03 9.52 2.69
CA ASP A 40 -0.85 10.60 1.72
C ASP A 40 0.34 10.38 0.79
N GLU A 41 1.45 9.86 1.31
CA GLU A 41 2.63 9.59 0.51
C GLU A 41 2.41 8.40 -0.44
N ILE A 42 1.80 7.31 0.06
CA ILE A 42 1.53 6.13 -0.76
C ILE A 42 0.43 6.40 -1.78
N GLY A 43 -0.57 7.24 -1.45
CA GLY A 43 -1.74 7.48 -2.28
C GLY A 43 -1.47 8.33 -3.52
N THR A 44 -0.22 8.81 -3.69
CA THR A 44 0.19 9.54 -4.88
C THR A 44 0.30 8.63 -6.10
N LYS A 45 -0.04 9.17 -7.28
CA LYS A 45 0.13 8.47 -8.57
C LYS A 45 1.58 8.01 -8.77
N GLN A 46 2.55 8.86 -8.42
CA GLN A 46 3.98 8.56 -8.55
C GLN A 46 4.38 7.34 -7.70
N TYR A 47 3.88 7.23 -6.46
CA TYR A 47 4.21 6.09 -5.61
C TYR A 47 3.55 4.80 -6.13
N MET A 48 2.31 4.88 -6.62
CA MET A 48 1.61 3.75 -7.23
C MET A 48 2.28 3.25 -8.52
N GLU A 49 2.78 4.15 -9.37
CA GLU A 49 3.59 3.78 -10.55
C GLU A 49 4.88 3.04 -10.14
N GLN A 50 5.59 3.54 -9.13
CA GLN A 50 6.77 2.86 -8.60
C GLN A 50 6.45 1.48 -8.05
N LEU A 51 5.33 1.31 -7.34
CA LEU A 51 4.89 0.00 -6.85
C LEU A 51 4.61 -0.96 -8.01
N LYS A 52 3.90 -0.50 -9.04
CA LYS A 52 3.62 -1.29 -10.24
C LYS A 52 4.90 -1.76 -10.94
N ASP A 53 5.91 -0.91 -11.04
CA ASP A 53 7.22 -1.28 -11.60
C ASP A 53 7.94 -2.33 -10.74
N LEU A 54 7.81 -2.26 -9.41
CA LEU A 54 8.33 -3.29 -8.50
C LEU A 54 7.61 -4.63 -8.69
N VAL A 55 6.29 -4.63 -8.89
CA VAL A 55 5.54 -5.86 -9.22
C VAL A 55 6.00 -6.46 -10.56
N LYS A 56 6.32 -5.61 -11.55
CA LYS A 56 6.82 -6.04 -12.86
C LYS A 56 8.21 -6.67 -12.80
N THR A 57 9.09 -6.11 -11.97
CA THR A 57 10.50 -6.50 -11.89
C THR A 57 10.76 -7.66 -10.94
N THR A 58 9.87 -7.92 -9.98
CA THR A 58 10.04 -9.06 -9.07
C THR A 58 9.80 -10.40 -9.76
N THR A 59 10.74 -11.33 -9.58
CA THR A 59 10.65 -12.70 -10.10
C THR A 59 10.07 -13.69 -9.09
N ASP A 60 9.97 -13.30 -7.82
CA ASP A 60 9.43 -14.15 -6.76
C ASP A 60 7.91 -14.00 -6.69
N GLU A 61 7.20 -15.12 -6.86
CA GLU A 61 5.74 -15.13 -6.90
C GLU A 61 5.09 -14.80 -5.55
N ASN A 62 5.74 -15.10 -4.42
CA ASN A 62 5.22 -14.75 -3.09
C ASN A 62 5.30 -13.24 -2.86
N VAL A 63 6.42 -12.64 -3.23
CA VAL A 63 6.61 -11.18 -3.17
C VAL A 63 5.61 -10.49 -4.10
N LYS A 64 5.45 -10.98 -5.34
CA LYS A 64 4.46 -10.47 -6.31
C LYS A 64 3.04 -10.55 -5.76
N SER A 65 2.64 -11.72 -5.22
CA SER A 65 1.33 -11.93 -4.62
C SER A 65 1.09 -10.96 -3.46
N LYS A 66 2.09 -10.73 -2.60
CA LYS A 66 1.96 -9.79 -1.48
C LYS A 66 1.79 -8.35 -1.94
N PHE A 67 2.48 -7.91 -2.99
CA PHE A 67 2.23 -6.59 -3.58
C PHE A 67 0.79 -6.42 -4.06
N LEU A 68 0.27 -7.40 -4.80
CA LEU A 68 -1.10 -7.36 -5.34
C LEU A 68 -2.13 -7.35 -4.20
N GLU A 69 -1.90 -8.14 -3.15
CA GLU A 69 -2.70 -8.13 -1.93
C GLU A 69 -2.76 -6.73 -1.30
N LEU A 70 -1.61 -6.06 -1.13
CA LEU A 70 -1.56 -4.73 -0.53
C LEU A 70 -2.29 -3.68 -1.37
N ILE A 71 -2.07 -3.67 -2.70
CA ILE A 71 -2.75 -2.74 -3.61
C ILE A 71 -4.28 -2.94 -3.53
N GLN A 72 -4.74 -4.18 -3.50
CA GLN A 72 -6.16 -4.50 -3.35
C GLN A 72 -6.73 -4.06 -2.00
N ALA A 73 -6.03 -4.34 -0.91
CA ALA A 73 -6.45 -3.96 0.44
C ALA A 73 -6.59 -2.43 0.54
N TRP A 74 -5.61 -1.68 0.03
CA TRP A 74 -5.64 -0.22 0.04
C TRP A 74 -6.72 0.33 -0.89
N ALA A 75 -6.91 -0.23 -2.09
CA ALA A 75 -7.98 0.18 -2.99
C ALA A 75 -9.37 0.00 -2.36
N PHE A 76 -9.57 -1.08 -1.59
CA PHE A 76 -10.82 -1.31 -0.88
C PHE A 76 -11.01 -0.37 0.31
N ALA A 77 -9.97 -0.18 1.12
CA ALA A 77 -10.07 0.63 2.33
C ALA A 77 -10.19 2.13 2.05
N PHE A 78 -9.50 2.62 1.03
CA PHE A 78 -9.52 4.03 0.65
C PHE A 78 -10.59 4.35 -0.40
N ARG A 79 -11.49 3.40 -0.73
CA ARG A 79 -12.47 3.53 -1.83
C ARG A 79 -13.40 4.74 -1.74
N ASN A 80 -13.66 5.21 -0.52
CA ASN A 80 -14.56 6.34 -0.25
C ASN A 80 -13.82 7.68 -0.13
N ASN A 81 -12.49 7.70 -0.25
CA ASN A 81 -11.69 8.91 -0.14
C ASN A 81 -11.17 9.34 -1.53
N PRO A 82 -11.70 10.42 -2.13
CA PRO A 82 -11.28 10.90 -3.45
C PRO A 82 -9.79 11.22 -3.55
N LYS A 83 -9.13 11.56 -2.43
CA LYS A 83 -7.69 11.84 -2.37
C LYS A 83 -6.83 10.64 -2.81
N TYR A 84 -7.33 9.42 -2.64
CA TYR A 84 -6.59 8.18 -2.87
C TYR A 84 -7.08 7.42 -4.10
N THR A 85 -7.78 8.09 -5.01
CA THR A 85 -8.33 7.48 -6.25
C THR A 85 -7.25 6.77 -7.09
N ALA A 86 -6.01 7.30 -7.09
CA ALA A 86 -4.90 6.70 -7.81
C ALA A 86 -4.64 5.23 -7.44
N ILE A 87 -4.90 4.83 -6.18
CA ILE A 87 -4.72 3.45 -5.72
C ILE A 87 -5.70 2.51 -6.44
N LYS A 88 -6.98 2.91 -6.50
CA LYS A 88 -8.04 2.16 -7.20
C LYS A 88 -7.77 2.11 -8.71
N ASP A 89 -7.34 3.22 -9.29
CA ASP A 89 -7.00 3.29 -10.72
C ASP A 89 -5.84 2.35 -11.05
N THR A 90 -4.78 2.33 -10.25
CA THR A 90 -3.65 1.41 -10.42
C THR A 90 -4.10 -0.04 -10.32
N MET A 91 -4.95 -0.40 -9.35
CA MET A 91 -5.51 -1.75 -9.25
C MET A 91 -6.28 -2.15 -10.52
N ASN A 92 -7.12 -1.26 -11.06
CA ASN A 92 -7.89 -1.52 -12.26
C ASN A 92 -7.01 -1.66 -13.51
N ILE A 93 -6.00 -0.79 -13.65
CA ILE A 93 -5.01 -0.87 -14.73
C ILE A 93 -4.27 -2.21 -14.66
N MET A 94 -3.83 -2.63 -13.47
CA MET A 94 -3.14 -3.91 -13.32
C MET A 94 -4.06 -5.10 -13.64
N LYS A 95 -5.34 -5.06 -13.26
CA LYS A 95 -6.30 -6.08 -13.69
C LYS A 95 -6.42 -6.15 -15.22
N ALA A 96 -6.49 -4.98 -15.88
CA ALA A 96 -6.55 -4.90 -17.33
C ALA A 96 -5.27 -5.40 -18.01
N GLU A 97 -4.11 -5.23 -17.37
CA GLU A 97 -2.81 -5.81 -17.80
C GLU A 97 -2.71 -7.33 -17.56
N GLY A 98 -3.73 -7.96 -16.95
CA GLY A 98 -3.79 -9.41 -16.74
C GLY A 98 -3.27 -9.89 -15.38
N TYR A 99 -2.99 -9.00 -14.43
CA TYR A 99 -2.60 -9.41 -13.08
C TYR A 99 -3.79 -10.02 -12.32
N VAL A 100 -3.58 -11.22 -11.77
CA VAL A 100 -4.57 -11.91 -10.94
C VAL A 100 -4.40 -11.48 -9.50
N PHE A 101 -5.37 -10.73 -8.99
CA PHE A 101 -5.40 -10.32 -7.58
C PHE A 101 -5.92 -11.45 -6.69
N PRO A 102 -5.40 -11.59 -5.45
CA PRO A 102 -5.87 -12.61 -4.52
C PRO A 102 -7.33 -12.38 -4.10
N GLN A 103 -7.93 -13.42 -3.50
CA GLN A 103 -9.27 -13.26 -2.94
C GLN A 103 -9.24 -12.25 -1.79
N PRO A 104 -10.13 -11.23 -1.79
CA PRO A 104 -10.17 -10.27 -0.71
C PRO A 104 -10.56 -10.97 0.59
N LYS A 105 -9.80 -10.74 1.66
CA LYS A 105 -10.19 -11.12 3.02
C LYS A 105 -10.75 -9.88 3.71
N GLU A 106 -11.91 -9.99 4.35
CA GLU A 106 -12.55 -8.87 5.05
C GLU A 106 -11.65 -8.29 6.16
N SER A 107 -10.79 -9.11 6.76
CA SER A 107 -9.80 -8.68 7.77
C SER A 107 -8.78 -7.68 7.24
N ASP A 108 -8.45 -7.73 5.94
CA ASP A 108 -7.36 -6.92 5.37
C ASP A 108 -7.78 -5.47 5.13
N ALA A 109 -9.10 -5.23 5.16
CA ALA A 109 -9.73 -3.93 4.97
C ALA A 109 -9.94 -3.12 6.26
N MET A 110 -9.82 -3.74 7.44
CA MET A 110 -9.97 -3.03 8.70
C MET A 110 -8.71 -2.24 9.01
N PHE A 111 -8.71 -0.96 8.68
CA PHE A 111 -7.75 0.00 9.21
C PHE A 111 -8.09 0.29 10.65
N ARG A 112 -7.23 -0.12 11.59
CA ARG A 112 -7.30 0.35 12.97
C ARG A 112 -6.54 1.66 13.08
N ALA A 113 -7.21 2.77 12.80
CA ALA A 113 -6.81 4.05 13.35
C ALA A 113 -8.02 4.99 13.37
N ASP A 114 -8.91 4.76 14.34
CA ASP A 114 -9.80 5.82 14.83
C ASP A 114 -8.91 6.83 15.55
N THR A 115 -8.24 7.71 14.80
CA THR A 115 -7.59 8.86 15.40
C THR A 115 -8.70 9.78 15.89
N ALA A 116 -8.84 9.93 17.21
CA ALA A 116 -9.79 10.86 17.79
C ALA A 116 -9.53 12.27 17.21
N PRO A 117 -10.58 13.04 16.87
CA PRO A 117 -10.42 14.38 16.31
C PRO A 117 -9.69 15.31 17.30
N GLU A 118 -8.99 16.32 16.78
CA GLU A 118 -8.47 17.40 17.61
C GLU A 118 -9.61 18.06 18.38
N TRP A 119 -9.41 18.28 19.67
CA TRP A 119 -10.39 18.96 20.50
C TRP A 119 -10.42 20.42 20.05
N ALA A 120 -11.58 20.90 19.61
CA ALA A 120 -11.75 22.31 19.33
C ALA A 120 -11.80 23.06 20.67
N ASP A 121 -10.89 24.01 20.88
CA ASP A 121 -11.06 25.01 21.93
C ASP A 121 -12.29 25.86 21.56
N GLY A 122 -13.26 25.94 22.47
CA GLY A 122 -14.46 26.76 22.28
C GLY A 122 -14.11 28.25 22.30
N GLU A 123 -14.63 29.02 21.35
CA GLU A 123 -14.66 30.49 21.41
C GLU A 123 -15.57 31.00 22.54
#